data_AF-A0A258BRT4-F1
#
_entry.id   AF-A0A258BRT4-F1
#
_cell.length_a   1.000
_cell.length_b   1.000
_cell.length_c   1.000
_cell.angle_alpha   90.00
_cell.angle_beta   90.00
_cell.angle_gamma   90.00
#
_symmetry.space_group_name_H-M   'P 1'
#
loop_
_entity.id
_entity.type
_entity.pdbx_description
1 polymer ?
#
loop_
_entity_poly.entity_id
_entity_poly.type
_entity_poly.pdbx_seq_one_letter_code
_entity_poly.pdbx_strand_id
1 'polypeptide(L)'
;MADDILPFSSAFPAATEAEWLSAVEKALKGKSVDTLTRKTADGLGIKALYRESDFAAATDPLGIPGEAPYLRGKTAAPDKWLPWDIRQLFTHPAAEETNAEILRDLERGVSSVEIALDCTGQQGVQITTLEDFETALAGVRAD
;
A
#
# COMPACT_ATOMS: atom_id res chain seq x y z
N MET A 1 -21.38 0.77 -30.49
CA MET A 1 -22.70 0.76 -29.82
C MET A 1 -22.81 -0.62 -29.21
N ALA A 2 -22.46 -0.76 -27.93
CA ALA A 2 -22.61 -2.02 -27.21
C ALA A 2 -24.00 -2.00 -26.56
N ASP A 3 -25.03 -2.25 -27.37
CA ASP A 3 -26.44 -2.18 -26.96
C ASP A 3 -27.01 -3.57 -26.68
N ASP A 4 -26.29 -4.41 -25.94
CA ASP A 4 -26.83 -5.65 -25.40
C ASP A 4 -26.77 -5.61 -23.87
N ILE A 5 -27.92 -5.39 -23.24
CA ILE A 5 -28.08 -5.57 -21.80
C ILE A 5 -28.07 -7.08 -21.54
N LEU A 6 -26.90 -7.61 -21.19
CA LEU A 6 -26.76 -9.01 -20.79
C LEU A 6 -27.39 -9.21 -19.39
N PRO A 7 -28.38 -10.11 -19.25
CA PRO A 7 -28.91 -10.43 -17.93
C PRO A 7 -27.88 -11.31 -17.20
N PHE A 8 -27.12 -10.70 -16.28
CA PHE A 8 -26.15 -11.39 -15.43
C PHE A 8 -26.87 -12.14 -14.29
N SER A 9 -26.76 -11.65 -13.05
CA SER A 9 -27.38 -12.26 -11.87
C SER A 9 -28.91 -12.26 -11.93
N SER A 10 -29.52 -11.33 -12.67
CA SER A 10 -30.98 -11.22 -12.84
C SER A 10 -31.61 -12.37 -13.62
N ALA A 11 -30.80 -13.21 -14.29
CA ALA A 11 -31.28 -14.44 -14.94
C ALA A 11 -31.60 -15.56 -13.93
N PHE A 12 -31.18 -15.41 -12.66
CA PHE A 12 -31.39 -16.38 -11.59
C PHE A 12 -32.29 -15.80 -10.50
N PRO A 13 -32.93 -16.64 -9.67
CA PRO A 13 -33.57 -16.19 -8.44
C PRO A 13 -32.58 -15.41 -7.56
N ALA A 14 -33.06 -14.38 -6.87
CA ALA A 14 -32.23 -13.59 -5.97
C ALA A 14 -31.73 -14.46 -4.80
N ALA A 15 -30.42 -14.62 -4.69
CA ALA A 15 -29.80 -15.36 -3.60
C ALA A 15 -29.86 -14.54 -2.29
N THR A 16 -30.17 -15.22 -1.20
CA THR A 16 -30.30 -14.65 0.14
C THR A 16 -29.12 -15.03 1.04
N GLU A 17 -28.97 -14.30 2.16
CA GLU A 17 -27.95 -14.63 3.17
C GLU A 17 -28.13 -16.03 3.75
N ALA A 18 -29.38 -16.39 4.04
CA ALA A 18 -29.71 -17.65 4.67
C ALA A 18 -29.34 -18.84 3.77
N GLU A 19 -29.60 -18.72 2.47
CA GLU A 19 -29.21 -19.73 1.48
C GLU A 19 -27.69 -19.89 1.42
N TRP A 20 -26.95 -18.78 1.46
CA TRP A 20 -25.49 -18.81 1.50
C TRP A 20 -24.96 -19.44 2.81
N LEU A 21 -25.48 -19.03 3.97
CA LEU A 21 -25.09 -19.60 5.27
C LEU A 21 -25.36 -21.11 5.34
N SER A 22 -26.51 -21.57 4.84
CA SER A 22 -26.84 -22.99 4.77
C SER A 22 -25.86 -23.76 3.88
N ALA A 23 -25.45 -23.20 2.74
CA ALA A 23 -24.45 -23.79 1.87
C ALA A 23 -23.07 -23.85 2.54
N VAL A 24 -22.69 -22.80 3.29
CA VAL A 24 -21.44 -22.75 4.07
C VAL A 24 -21.43 -23.81 5.17
N GLU A 25 -22.48 -23.91 5.98
CA GLU A 25 -22.58 -24.93 7.03
C GLU A 25 -22.46 -26.34 6.46
N LYS A 26 -23.12 -26.60 5.33
CA LYS A 26 -22.99 -27.88 4.60
C LYS A 26 -21.55 -28.14 4.17
N ALA A 27 -20.87 -27.14 3.60
CA ALA A 27 -19.48 -27.25 3.18
C ALA A 27 -18.53 -27.47 4.37
N LEU A 28 -18.83 -26.86 5.52
CA LEU A 28 -18.07 -27.00 6.76
C LEU A 28 -18.44 -28.24 7.59
N LYS A 29 -19.27 -29.15 7.05
CA LYS A 29 -19.74 -30.36 7.72
C LYS A 29 -20.43 -30.05 9.07
N GLY A 30 -21.26 -29.01 9.09
CA GLY A 30 -22.06 -28.59 10.24
C GLY A 30 -21.34 -27.66 11.23
N LYS A 31 -20.12 -27.19 10.92
CA LYS A 31 -19.47 -26.16 11.75
C LYS A 31 -20.02 -24.77 11.40
N SER A 32 -20.08 -23.89 12.41
CA SER A 32 -20.50 -22.49 12.24
C SER A 32 -19.58 -21.74 11.28
N VAL A 33 -20.15 -20.80 10.51
CA VAL A 33 -19.43 -19.82 9.70
C VAL A 33 -18.42 -19.01 10.54
N ASP A 34 -18.68 -18.83 11.84
CA ASP A 34 -17.78 -18.12 12.76
C ASP A 34 -16.39 -18.76 12.86
N THR A 35 -16.30 -20.06 12.57
CA THR A 35 -15.02 -20.78 12.53
C THR A 35 -14.10 -20.30 11.41
N LEU A 36 -14.63 -19.56 10.43
CA LEU A 36 -13.89 -18.93 9.35
C LEU A 36 -13.43 -17.51 9.69
N THR A 37 -13.93 -16.91 10.78
CA THR A 37 -13.52 -15.57 11.21
C THR A 37 -12.09 -15.60 11.72
N ARG A 38 -11.22 -14.82 11.08
CA ARG A 38 -9.82 -14.67 11.54
C ARG A 38 -9.72 -13.47 12.46
N LYS A 39 -8.87 -13.57 13.49
CA LYS A 39 -8.52 -12.43 14.33
C LYS A 39 -7.13 -11.95 13.96
N THR A 40 -7.00 -10.64 13.74
CA THR A 40 -5.70 -9.99 13.63
C THR A 40 -5.00 -9.94 14.99
N ALA A 41 -3.70 -9.62 15.01
CA ALA A 41 -2.91 -9.58 16.25
C ALA A 41 -3.42 -8.55 17.27
N ASP A 42 -4.04 -7.47 16.78
CA ASP A 42 -4.70 -6.41 17.55
C ASP A 42 -6.18 -6.72 17.87
N GLY A 43 -6.66 -7.92 17.53
CA GLY A 43 -7.96 -8.44 17.98
C GLY A 43 -9.15 -8.12 17.08
N LEU A 44 -8.94 -7.52 15.90
CA LEU A 44 -10.01 -7.25 14.94
C LEU A 44 -10.47 -8.55 14.26
N GLY A 45 -11.80 -8.74 14.22
CA GLY A 45 -12.42 -9.88 13.55
C GLY A 45 -12.59 -9.60 12.05
N ILE A 46 -11.91 -10.41 11.22
CA ILE A 46 -12.08 -10.43 9.78
C ILE A 46 -13.12 -11.50 9.43
N LYS A 47 -14.31 -11.06 9.00
CA LYS A 47 -15.40 -11.95 8.58
C LYS A 47 -15.05 -12.66 7.28
N ALA A 48 -15.62 -13.84 7.06
CA ALA A 48 -15.46 -14.60 5.82
C ALA A 48 -16.17 -13.96 4.61
N LEU A 49 -17.19 -13.13 4.87
CA LEU A 49 -17.93 -12.39 3.85
C LEU A 49 -18.36 -11.03 4.45
N TYR A 50 -18.18 -9.97 3.66
CA TYR A 50 -18.69 -8.62 3.93
C TYR A 50 -19.70 -8.26 2.84
N ARG A 51 -20.75 -7.52 3.20
CA ARG A 51 -21.88 -7.19 2.32
C ARG A 51 -22.29 -5.72 2.47
N GLU A 52 -23.20 -5.27 1.62
CA GLU A 52 -23.83 -3.94 1.72
C GLU A 52 -24.49 -3.68 3.09
N SER A 53 -24.93 -4.73 3.79
CA SER A 53 -25.44 -4.62 5.17
C SER A 53 -24.35 -4.33 6.20
N ASP A 54 -23.10 -4.66 5.92
CA ASP A 54 -21.95 -4.34 6.78
C ASP A 54 -21.42 -2.92 6.51
N PHE A 55 -21.45 -2.51 5.24
CA PHE A 55 -21.03 -1.18 4.81
C PHE A 55 -21.74 -0.83 3.49
N ALA A 56 -22.50 0.27 3.48
CA ALA A 56 -23.29 0.72 2.33
C ALA A 56 -22.41 1.31 1.21
N ALA A 57 -21.60 0.46 0.59
CA ALA A 57 -20.61 0.83 -0.42
C ALA A 57 -21.25 1.39 -1.69
N ALA A 58 -22.46 0.96 -2.04
CA ALA A 58 -23.17 1.42 -3.23
C ALA A 58 -23.39 2.95 -3.27
N THR A 59 -23.40 3.62 -2.12
CA THR A 59 -23.57 5.08 -2.01
C THR A 59 -22.25 5.83 -1.79
N ASP A 60 -21.13 5.11 -1.69
CA ASP A 60 -19.77 5.59 -1.36
C ASP A 60 -19.75 6.78 -0.36
N PRO A 61 -20.07 6.54 0.92
CA PRO A 61 -20.20 7.61 1.91
C PRO A 61 -18.85 8.21 2.35
N LEU A 62 -17.71 7.75 1.81
CA LEU A 62 -16.37 8.11 2.30
C LEU A 62 -15.73 9.29 1.56
N GLY A 63 -16.47 9.94 0.67
CA GLY A 63 -16.05 11.13 -0.04
C GLY A 63 -15.06 10.86 -1.16
N ILE A 64 -14.29 11.90 -1.53
CA ILE A 64 -13.37 11.89 -2.67
C ILE A 64 -11.91 12.06 -2.21
N PRO A 65 -10.92 11.55 -2.96
CA PRO A 65 -9.51 11.82 -2.67
C PRO A 65 -9.22 13.32 -2.70
N GLY A 66 -8.31 13.80 -1.85
CA GLY A 66 -7.95 15.22 -1.78
C GLY A 66 -8.82 16.07 -0.86
N GLU A 67 -9.85 15.51 -0.23
CA GLU A 67 -10.72 16.22 0.72
C GLU A 67 -10.69 15.59 2.10
N ALA A 68 -10.83 16.42 3.14
CA ALA A 68 -10.90 15.95 4.52
C ALA A 68 -12.11 14.99 4.70
N PRO A 69 -11.95 13.87 5.45
CA PRO A 69 -10.81 13.51 6.31
C PRO A 69 -9.71 12.72 5.60
N TYR A 70 -9.61 12.78 4.27
CA TYR A 70 -8.56 12.20 3.42
C TYR A 70 -8.50 10.68 3.43
N LEU A 71 -9.63 10.01 3.69
CA LEU A 71 -9.72 8.54 3.73
C LEU A 71 -9.30 7.88 2.41
N ARG A 72 -9.50 8.57 1.28
CA ARG A 72 -9.16 8.06 -0.06
C ARG A 72 -7.82 8.58 -0.60
N GLY A 73 -7.07 9.31 0.22
CA GLY A 73 -5.78 9.89 -0.16
C GLY A 73 -5.74 11.39 0.04
N LYS A 74 -4.52 11.90 0.28
CA LYS A 74 -4.24 13.32 0.55
C LYS A 74 -4.44 14.22 -0.67
N THR A 75 -4.22 13.71 -1.87
CA THR A 75 -4.31 14.47 -3.13
C THR A 75 -5.44 13.91 -3.99
N ALA A 76 -6.09 14.77 -4.78
CA ALA A 76 -7.20 14.36 -5.66
C ALA A 76 -6.76 13.38 -6.75
N ALA A 77 -5.54 13.55 -7.25
CA ALA A 77 -4.88 12.61 -8.16
C ALA A 77 -3.38 12.57 -7.87
N PRO A 78 -2.72 11.40 -8.05
CA PRO A 78 -1.26 11.30 -8.00
C PRO A 78 -0.62 11.94 -9.24
N ASP A 79 0.68 12.25 -9.17
CA ASP A 79 1.46 12.66 -10.34
C ASP A 79 1.50 11.50 -11.36
N LYS A 80 1.31 11.81 -12.64
CA LYS A 80 1.25 10.81 -13.72
C LYS A 80 2.58 10.09 -13.94
N TRP A 81 3.70 10.80 -13.73
CA TRP A 81 5.05 10.32 -13.99
C TRP A 81 5.75 9.88 -12.70
N LEU A 82 5.31 10.40 -11.55
CA LEU A 82 5.77 9.99 -10.23
C LEU A 82 4.59 9.66 -9.28
N PRO A 83 3.85 8.55 -9.54
CA PRO A 83 2.63 8.26 -8.79
C PRO A 83 2.87 7.95 -7.30
N TRP A 84 4.09 7.53 -6.94
CA TRP A 84 4.58 7.43 -5.57
C TRP A 84 6.09 7.70 -5.56
N ASP A 85 6.61 8.15 -4.42
CA ASP A 85 8.04 8.38 -4.20
C ASP A 85 8.77 7.04 -4.04
N ILE A 86 9.68 6.71 -4.96
CA ILE A 86 10.61 5.59 -4.80
C ILE A 86 11.80 6.08 -3.97
N ARG A 87 11.69 5.94 -2.66
CA ARG A 87 12.73 6.29 -1.69
C ARG A 87 13.60 5.09 -1.37
N GLN A 88 14.88 5.14 -1.72
CA GLN A 88 15.84 4.08 -1.38
C GLN A 88 16.69 4.46 -0.18
N LEU A 89 16.93 3.48 0.69
CA LEU A 89 17.80 3.60 1.85
C LEU A 89 19.24 3.20 1.47
N PHE A 90 20.19 4.10 1.69
CA PHE A 90 21.61 3.88 1.47
C PHE A 90 22.33 3.77 2.82
N THR A 91 23.12 2.70 2.96
CA THR A 91 23.74 2.31 4.25
C THR A 91 25.20 1.92 4.11
N HIS A 92 25.81 2.06 2.93
CA HIS A 92 27.20 1.67 2.75
C HIS A 92 28.12 2.57 3.61
N PRO A 93 29.07 2.03 4.40
CA PRO A 93 29.83 2.85 5.34
C PRO A 93 30.72 3.89 4.67
N ALA A 94 31.33 3.56 3.53
CA ALA A 94 32.14 4.52 2.77
C ALA A 94 31.26 5.54 2.04
N ALA A 95 31.59 6.83 2.16
CA ALA A 95 30.86 7.94 1.56
C ALA A 95 30.93 7.93 0.02
N GLU A 96 32.09 7.58 -0.55
CA GLU A 96 32.31 7.53 -1.99
C GLU A 96 31.49 6.40 -2.65
N GLU A 97 31.45 5.24 -2.02
CA GLU A 97 30.65 4.10 -2.50
C GLU A 97 29.16 4.40 -2.38
N THR A 98 28.74 5.02 -1.26
CA THR A 98 27.37 5.52 -1.09
C THR A 98 27.00 6.49 -2.21
N ASN A 99 27.89 7.42 -2.57
CA ASN A 99 27.64 8.36 -3.65
C ASN A 99 27.45 7.67 -5.00
N ALA A 100 28.32 6.71 -5.32
CA ALA A 100 28.22 5.94 -6.56
C ALA A 100 26.91 5.14 -6.63
N GLU A 101 26.46 4.57 -5.51
CA GLU A 101 25.17 3.89 -5.40
C GLU A 101 24.01 4.86 -5.60
N ILE A 102 24.02 6.02 -4.94
CA ILE A 102 23.00 7.06 -5.06
C ILE A 102 22.83 7.49 -6.52
N LEU A 103 23.92 7.88 -7.18
CA LEU A 103 23.87 8.39 -8.55
C LEU A 103 23.37 7.33 -9.53
N ARG A 104 23.90 6.10 -9.40
CA ARG A 104 23.46 4.96 -10.23
C ARG A 104 21.95 4.72 -10.11
N ASP A 105 21.43 4.82 -8.89
CA ASP A 105 20.03 4.49 -8.62
C ASP A 105 19.09 5.64 -9.02
N LEU A 106 19.50 6.91 -8.84
CA LEU A 106 18.79 8.09 -9.36
C LEU A 106 18.70 8.05 -10.89
N GLU A 107 19.75 7.66 -11.59
CA GLU A 107 19.76 7.47 -13.05
C GLU A 107 18.87 6.29 -13.52
N ARG A 108 18.42 5.45 -12.59
CA ARG A 108 17.65 4.22 -12.86
C ARG A 108 16.24 4.25 -12.28
N GLY A 109 15.76 5.42 -11.87
CA GLY A 109 14.35 5.65 -11.52
C GLY A 109 14.06 5.76 -10.02
N VAL A 110 15.08 5.77 -9.16
CA VAL A 110 14.89 6.21 -7.77
C VAL A 110 14.52 7.69 -7.75
N SER A 111 13.55 8.02 -6.92
CA SER A 111 12.94 9.36 -6.87
C SER A 111 13.47 10.18 -5.71
N SER A 112 13.85 9.53 -4.61
CA SER A 112 14.47 10.17 -3.46
C SER A 112 15.45 9.26 -2.73
N VAL A 113 16.34 9.89 -1.98
CA VAL A 113 17.43 9.25 -1.25
C VAL A 113 17.15 9.36 0.24
N GLU A 114 17.24 8.24 0.95
CA GLU A 114 17.29 8.17 2.40
C GLU A 114 18.68 7.66 2.81
N ILE A 115 19.37 8.39 3.67
CA ILE A 115 20.72 8.03 4.13
C ILE A 115 20.64 7.61 5.60
N ALA A 116 21.04 6.37 5.89
CA ALA A 116 21.24 5.95 7.28
C ALA A 116 22.59 6.46 7.78
N LEU A 117 22.59 7.49 8.62
CA LEU A 117 23.82 8.03 9.22
C LEU A 117 24.28 7.16 10.40
N ASP A 118 25.54 6.74 10.38
CA ASP A 118 26.17 6.02 11.48
C ASP A 118 27.65 6.37 11.59
N CYS A 119 28.04 7.12 12.62
CA CYS A 119 29.43 7.54 12.83
C CYS A 119 30.41 6.37 13.04
N THR A 120 29.94 5.16 13.33
CA THR A 120 30.76 3.96 13.49
C THR A 120 30.93 3.15 12.20
N GLY A 121 30.11 3.42 11.18
CA GLY A 121 30.10 2.67 9.91
C GLY A 121 29.65 1.20 10.04
N GLN A 122 28.97 0.81 11.12
CA GLN A 122 28.54 -0.59 11.31
C GLN A 122 27.17 -0.87 10.69
N GLN A 123 26.28 0.12 10.66
CA GLN A 123 24.88 -0.02 10.23
C GLN A 123 24.44 1.09 9.27
N GLY A 124 25.36 1.94 8.81
CA GLY A 124 25.05 3.07 7.95
C GLY A 124 26.30 3.75 7.41
N VAL A 125 26.07 4.84 6.70
CA VAL A 125 27.09 5.69 6.10
C VAL A 125 27.88 6.39 7.19
N GLN A 126 29.20 6.22 7.15
CA GLN A 126 30.12 6.81 8.10
C GLN A 126 30.33 8.28 7.79
N ILE A 127 29.47 9.11 8.36
CA ILE A 127 29.56 10.56 8.25
C ILE A 127 29.96 11.13 9.61
N THR A 128 31.21 11.60 9.70
CA THR A 128 31.78 12.19 10.92
C THR A 128 32.19 13.64 10.74
N THR A 129 32.35 14.07 9.49
CA THR A 129 32.72 15.42 9.08
C THR A 129 31.76 15.98 8.03
N LEU A 130 31.84 17.29 7.78
CA LEU A 130 31.13 17.92 6.66
C LEU A 130 31.63 17.40 5.31
N GLU A 131 32.93 17.12 5.19
CA GLU A 131 33.55 16.61 3.96
C GLU A 131 33.00 15.21 3.60
N ASP A 132 32.79 14.34 4.59
CA ASP A 132 32.17 13.03 4.38
C ASP A 132 30.73 13.20 3.81
N PHE A 133 29.99 14.17 4.33
CA PHE A 133 28.63 14.48 3.89
C PHE A 133 28.58 15.05 2.46
N GLU A 134 29.48 15.98 2.16
CA GLU A 134 29.64 16.53 0.81
C GLU A 134 30.04 15.45 -0.20
N THR A 135 30.90 14.51 0.21
CA THR A 135 31.33 13.37 -0.60
C THR A 135 30.16 12.43 -0.91
N ALA A 136 29.38 12.05 0.11
CA ALA A 136 28.24 11.16 -0.07
C ALA A 136 27.17 11.73 -1.03
N LEU A 137 27.00 13.06 -1.06
CA LEU A 137 25.98 13.75 -1.86
C LEU A 137 26.54 14.45 -3.11
N ALA A 138 27.82 14.24 -3.44
CA ALA A 138 28.44 14.87 -4.59
C ALA A 138 27.65 14.59 -5.89
N GLY A 139 27.29 15.64 -6.63
CA GLY A 139 26.54 15.52 -7.88
C GLY A 139 25.04 15.25 -7.73
N VAL A 140 24.53 15.04 -6.51
CA VAL A 140 23.09 14.96 -6.22
C VAL A 140 22.50 16.36 -6.23
N ARG A 141 21.47 16.59 -7.04
CA ARG A 141 20.72 17.87 -7.04
C ARG A 141 19.61 17.83 -5.99
N ALA A 142 19.64 18.82 -5.10
CA ALA A 142 18.66 18.96 -4.02
C ALA A 142 17.56 20.00 -4.34
N ASP A 143 17.64 20.65 -5.52
CA ASP A 143 16.75 21.71 -6.01
C ASP A 143 15.69 21.23 -7.02
#